data_AF-A0A9E4UJ67-F1
#
_entry.id   AF-A0A9E4UJ67-F1
#
_cell.length_a   1.000
_cell.length_b   1.000
_cell.length_c   1.000
_cell.angle_alpha   90.00
_cell.angle_beta   90.00
_cell.angle_gamma   90.00
#
_symmetry.space_group_name_H-M   'P 1'
#
loop_
_entity.id
_entity.type
_entity.pdbx_description
1 polymer ?
#
loop_
_entity_poly.entity_id
_entity_poly.type
_entity_poly.pdbx_seq_one_letter_code
_entity_poly.pdbx_strand_id
1 'polypeptide(L)' 'LIQGDAGPAPYESKGIGESSNIPVAGAIANAVFDAVGVRITDLPVTADKVLAALRAKGAGR' A
#
# COMPACT_ATOMS: atom_id res chain seq x y z
N LEU A 1 6.96 17.35 -6.56
CA LEU A 1 7.06 17.85 -5.17
C LEU A 1 5.88 18.77 -4.94
N ILE A 2 5.09 18.54 -3.89
CA ILE A 2 3.98 19.41 -3.54
C ILE A 2 4.41 20.17 -2.28
N GLN A 3 4.31 21.50 -2.31
CA GLN A 3 4.52 22.32 -1.12
C GLN A 3 3.23 22.25 -0.29
N GLY A 4 3.34 21.69 0.91
CA GLY A 4 2.26 21.70 1.89
C GLY A 4 2.32 22.95 2.76
N ASP A 5 1.59 22.91 3.88
CA ASP A 5 1.59 23.97 4.89
C ASP A 5 3.00 24.27 5.43
N ALA A 6 3.14 25.39 6.14
CA ALA A 6 4.35 25.78 6.85
C ALA A 6 5.00 24.61 7.62
N GLY A 7 6.33 24.53 7.58
CA GLY A 7 7.13 23.49 8.19
C GLY A 7 7.88 24.03 9.40
N PRO A 8 8.12 23.24 10.46
CA PRO A 8 8.68 23.75 11.71
C PRO A 8 10.18 24.11 11.63
N ALA A 9 10.86 23.78 10.54
CA ALA A 9 12.30 23.99 10.35
C ALA A 9 12.59 25.14 9.37
N PRO A 10 13.82 25.69 9.32
CA PRO A 10 14.18 26.77 8.41
C PRO A 10 13.71 26.50 6.98
N TYR A 11 13.24 27.55 6.32
CA TYR A 11 12.68 27.48 4.97
C TYR A 11 11.43 26.60 4.86
N GLU A 12 10.63 26.50 5.92
CA GLU A 12 9.39 25.71 5.95
C GLU A 12 9.60 24.22 5.65
N SER A 13 10.77 23.69 6.00
CA SER A 13 11.17 22.34 5.63
C SER A 13 10.54 21.24 6.50
N LYS A 14 10.38 20.04 5.92
CA LYS A 14 9.81 18.83 6.54
C LYS A 14 10.60 17.59 6.08
N GLY A 15 10.61 16.54 6.90
CA GLY A 15 11.23 15.26 6.54
C GLY A 15 10.46 14.54 5.42
N ILE A 16 11.18 13.95 4.47
CA ILE A 16 10.59 13.21 3.33
C ILE A 16 11.10 11.77 3.20
N GLY A 17 12.25 11.45 3.80
CA GLY A 17 12.93 10.15 3.59
C GLY A 17 12.03 8.97 3.98
N GLU A 18 11.59 8.93 5.23
CA GLU A 18 10.75 7.83 5.73
C GLU A 18 9.31 7.90 5.22
N SER A 19 8.75 9.11 5.13
CA SER A 19 7.36 9.35 4.69
C SER A 19 7.09 8.84 3.27
N SER A 20 8.11 8.81 2.41
CA SER A 20 8.01 8.27 1.05
C SER A 20 7.78 6.76 1.02
N ASN A 21 8.25 6.03 2.03
CA ASN A 21 8.19 4.56 2.08
C ASN A 21 6.90 4.04 2.75
N ILE A 22 6.35 4.77 3.72
CA ILE A 22 5.14 4.38 4.46
C ILE A 22 3.97 3.93 3.55
N PRO A 23 3.60 4.66 2.48
CA PRO A 23 2.42 4.30 1.69
C PRO A 23 2.65 3.12 0.73
N VAL A 24 3.89 2.68 0.52
CA VAL A 24 4.24 1.73 -0.56
C VAL A 24 3.54 0.39 -0.39
N ALA A 25 3.61 -0.22 0.80
CA ALA A 25 2.98 -1.52 1.04
C ALA A 25 1.45 -1.47 0.90
N GLY A 26 0.83 -0.39 1.41
CA GLY A 26 -0.61 -0.17 1.29
C GLY A 26 -1.05 0.06 -0.16
N ALA A 27 -0.27 0.82 -0.93
CA ALA A 27 -0.53 1.05 -2.35
C ALA A 27 -0.51 -0.25 -3.15
N ILE A 28 0.49 -1.12 -2.92
CA ILE A 28 0.58 -2.43 -3.57
C ILE A 28 -0.60 -3.32 -3.18
N ALA A 29 -0.94 -3.43 -1.89
CA ALA A 29 -2.06 -4.24 -1.43
C ALA A 29 -3.41 -3.74 -1.99
N ASN A 30 -3.59 -2.42 -2.12
CA ASN A 30 -4.77 -1.82 -2.75
C ASN A 30 -4.83 -2.12 -4.24
N ALA A 31 -3.70 -2.06 -4.96
CA ALA A 31 -3.63 -2.39 -6.38
C ALA A 31 -3.98 -3.86 -6.64
N VAL A 32 -3.56 -4.79 -5.78
CA VAL A 32 -3.97 -6.20 -5.88
C VAL A 32 -5.48 -6.35 -5.70
N PHE A 33 -6.07 -5.66 -4.73
CA PHE A 33 -7.52 -5.68 -4.54
C PHE A 33 -8.26 -5.10 -5.74
N ASP A 34 -7.81 -3.97 -6.29
CA ASP A 34 -8.40 -3.37 -7.48
C ASP A 34 -8.33 -4.33 -8.69
N ALA A 35 -7.19 -4.97 -8.90
CA ALA A 35 -6.96 -5.83 -10.06
C ALA A 35 -7.77 -7.14 -10.05
N VAL A 36 -7.90 -7.80 -8.89
CA VAL A 36 -8.50 -9.15 -8.83
C VAL A 36 -9.60 -9.31 -7.78
N GLY A 37 -9.90 -8.26 -7.03
CA GLY A 37 -10.95 -8.24 -6.00
C GLY A 37 -10.69 -9.20 -4.85
N VAL A 38 -9.42 -9.44 -4.47
CA VAL A 38 -9.04 -10.16 -3.24
C VAL A 38 -8.25 -9.23 -2.34
N ARG A 39 -8.50 -9.30 -1.03
CA ARG A 39 -7.87 -8.41 -0.05
C ARG A 39 -6.76 -9.16 0.68
N ILE A 40 -5.53 -8.66 0.62
CA ILE A 40 -4.40 -9.17 1.40
C ILE A 40 -4.10 -8.17 2.52
N THR A 41 -4.20 -8.60 3.78
CA THR A 41 -3.90 -7.79 4.97
C THR A 41 -2.70 -8.29 5.76
N ASP A 42 -2.07 -9.37 5.30
CA ASP A 42 -0.89 -9.97 5.91
C ASP A 42 0.33 -9.81 4.99
N LEU A 43 1.27 -8.95 5.39
CA LEU A 43 2.47 -8.66 4.62
C LEU A 43 3.56 -9.74 4.83
N PRO A 44 4.47 -9.95 3.88
CA PRO A 44 4.51 -9.35 2.54
C PRO A 44 3.40 -9.90 1.63
N VAL A 45 3.04 -9.14 0.59
CA VAL A 45 2.09 -9.57 -0.45
C VAL A 45 2.79 -10.57 -1.39
N THR A 46 2.77 -11.85 -1.04
CA THR A 46 3.40 -12.92 -1.82
C THR A 46 2.43 -13.54 -2.83
N ALA A 47 2.98 -14.15 -3.89
CA ALA A 47 2.18 -14.83 -4.91
C ALA A 47 1.31 -15.95 -4.33
N ASP A 48 1.84 -16.73 -3.37
CA ASP A 48 1.10 -17.82 -2.72
C ASP A 48 -0.12 -17.32 -1.95
N LYS A 49 0.00 -16.18 -1.25
CA LYS A 49 -1.12 -15.56 -0.53
C LYS A 49 -2.20 -15.08 -1.49
N VAL A 50 -1.80 -14.47 -2.60
CA VAL A 50 -2.73 -14.02 -3.65
C VAL A 50 -3.43 -15.20 -4.31
N LEU A 51 -2.69 -16.25 -4.66
CA LEU A 51 -3.24 -17.48 -5.25
C LEU A 51 -4.22 -18.18 -4.31
N ALA A 52 -3.88 -18.29 -3.02
CA ALA A 52 -4.76 -18.86 -2.02
C ALA A 52 -6.07 -18.06 -1.89
N ALA A 53 -5.99 -16.72 -1.85
CA ALA A 53 -7.15 -15.84 -1.78
C ALA A 53 -8.05 -15.95 -3.03
N LEU A 54 -7.44 -16.06 -4.22
CA LEU A 54 -8.17 -16.28 -5.48
C LEU A 54 -8.93 -17.62 -5.48
N ARG A 55 -8.29 -18.69 -5.00
CA ARG A 55 -8.91 -20.01 -4.87
C ARG A 55 -10.09 -19.99 -3.88
N ALA A 56 -9.90 -19.37 -2.72
CA ALA A 56 -10.96 -19.23 -1.72
C ALA A 56 -12.17 -18.44 -2.27
N LYS A 57 -11.91 -17.36 -3.02
CA LYS A 57 -12.95 -16.57 -3.71
C LYS A 57 -13.71 -17.38 -4.76
N GLY A 58 -13.03 -18.26 -5.48
CA GLY A 58 -13.65 -19.14 -6.49
C GLY A 58 -14.48 -20.28 -5.90
N ALA A 59 -14.07 -20.81 -4.74
CA ALA A 59 -14.76 -21.91 -4.04
C ALA A 59 -16.04 -21.46 -3.30
N GLY A 60 -16.18 -20.17 -3.01
CA GLY A 60 -17.36 -19.59 -2.36
C GLY A 60 -18.46 -19.11 -3.32
N ARG A 61 -18.43 -19.52 -4.59
CA ARG A 61 -19.50 -19.30 -5.58
C ARG A 61 -20.35 -20.53 -5.77
#